data_AF-A0A538IH69-F1
#
_entry.id   AF-A0A538IH69-F1
#
_cell.length_a   1.000
_cell.length_b   1.000
_cell.length_c   1.000
_cell.angle_alpha   90.00
_cell.angle_beta   90.00
_cell.angle_gamma   90.00
#
_symmetry.space_group_name_H-M   'P 1'
#
loop_
_entity.id
_entity.type
_entity.pdbx_description
1 polymer ?
#
loop_
_entity_poly.entity_id
_entity_poly.type
_entity_poly.pdbx_seq_one_letter_code
_entity_poly.pdbx_strand_id
1 'polypeptide(L)'
;MDARAEVERWEVPDTDRGLVTEVVELTLRGSRAEAPASIVEPLLISDLPVFLRWRGEPPWGAPELEQLVGVTDRLIVDSTEWEDVPDPYPRLAELFPRCASSDIAWARTSRWREHLATLWPGIAEVRTVRVRGTTAQAWLLCGWLRSRLQRNDIALEHDPAETLEGVALDGEAVPLPPGDPPAPSDVLSDELERFTPDPVYEAAVLAATA
;
A
#
# COMPACT_ATOMS: atom_id res chain seq x y z
N MET A 1 -12.08 28.19 -1.27
CA MET A 1 -10.97 27.39 -0.74
C MET A 1 -10.81 27.84 0.68
N ASP A 2 -10.92 26.91 1.60
CA ASP A 2 -10.65 27.14 3.00
C ASP A 2 -9.25 26.58 3.27
N ALA A 3 -8.41 27.32 4.02
CA ALA A 3 -7.03 26.93 4.28
C ALA A 3 -6.67 27.22 5.74
N ARG A 4 -5.97 26.28 6.38
CA ARG A 4 -5.44 26.38 7.74
C ARG A 4 -3.99 25.93 7.73
N ALA A 5 -3.11 26.67 8.40
CA ALA A 5 -1.70 26.31 8.56
C ALA A 5 -1.36 26.33 10.04
N GLU A 6 -0.75 25.25 10.53
CA GLU A 6 -0.36 25.08 11.92
C GLU A 6 1.05 24.54 12.04
N VAL A 7 1.74 24.93 13.11
CA VAL A 7 3.03 24.36 13.49
C VAL A 7 2.82 23.50 14.71
N GLU A 8 3.07 22.20 14.57
CA GLU A 8 3.04 21.25 15.67
C GLU A 8 4.44 20.97 16.19
N ARG A 9 4.56 20.73 17.49
CA ARG A 9 5.82 20.37 18.13
C ARG A 9 5.62 19.11 18.96
N TRP A 10 6.49 18.15 18.72
CA TRP A 10 6.46 16.85 19.36
C TRP A 10 7.80 16.65 20.07
N GLU A 11 7.78 16.43 21.38
CA GLU A 11 8.98 16.05 22.13
C GLU A 11 9.25 14.56 21.95
N VAL A 12 10.52 14.21 21.69
CA VAL A 12 10.91 12.80 21.58
C VAL A 12 11.24 12.30 22.99
N PRO A 13 10.51 11.30 23.54
CA PRO A 13 10.73 10.81 24.89
C PRO A 13 12.19 10.45 25.15
N ASP A 14 12.68 10.74 26.37
CA ASP A 14 14.04 10.47 26.82
C ASP A 14 15.16 11.14 26.01
N THR A 15 14.86 12.24 25.29
CA THR A 15 15.86 13.04 24.57
C THR A 15 15.61 14.54 24.74
N ASP A 16 16.66 15.35 24.55
CA ASP A 16 16.54 16.83 24.43
C ASP A 16 16.13 17.27 23.00
N ARG A 17 15.58 16.36 22.18
CA ARG A 17 15.20 16.62 20.78
C ARG A 17 13.68 16.73 20.65
N GLY A 18 13.25 17.55 19.72
CA GLY A 18 11.85 17.65 19.30
C GLY A 18 11.72 17.66 17.79
N LEU A 19 10.59 17.16 17.30
CA LEU A 19 10.15 17.30 15.92
C LEU A 19 9.26 18.53 15.81
N VAL A 20 9.49 19.34 14.79
CA VAL A 20 8.59 20.44 14.43
C VAL A 20 8.04 20.14 13.05
N THR A 21 6.73 20.09 12.93
CA THR A 21 6.02 19.84 11.67
C THR A 21 5.16 21.05 11.34
N GLU A 22 5.13 21.42 10.06
CA GLU A 22 4.14 22.35 9.53
C GLU A 22 3.04 21.55 8.83
N VAL A 23 1.80 21.79 9.21
CA VAL A 23 0.62 21.12 8.66
C VAL A 23 -0.23 22.18 7.96
N VAL A 24 -0.40 22.01 6.65
CA VAL A 24 -1.27 22.87 5.83
C VAL A 24 -2.47 22.06 5.36
N GLU A 25 -3.65 22.41 5.87
CA GLU A 25 -4.92 21.82 5.48
C GLU A 25 -5.61 22.69 4.45
N LEU A 26 -6.03 22.08 3.34
CA LEU A 26 -6.71 22.76 2.24
C LEU A 26 -8.03 22.08 1.92
N THR A 27 -9.11 22.85 1.87
CA THR A 27 -10.41 22.41 1.33
C THR A 27 -10.66 23.11 0.00
N LEU A 28 -10.52 22.36 -1.09
CA LEU A 28 -10.75 22.85 -2.45
C LEU A 28 -12.23 22.69 -2.85
N ARG A 29 -12.78 23.68 -3.55
CA ARG A 29 -14.18 23.69 -4.02
C ARG A 29 -14.29 24.42 -5.36
N GLY A 30 -15.26 24.01 -6.20
CA GLY A 30 -15.50 24.59 -7.52
C GLY A 30 -14.27 24.45 -8.43
N SER A 31 -14.00 25.46 -9.27
CA SER A 31 -12.89 25.44 -10.24
C SER A 31 -11.50 25.21 -9.64
N ARG A 32 -11.29 25.47 -8.35
CA ARG A 32 -10.01 25.17 -7.68
C ARG A 32 -9.79 23.68 -7.42
N ALA A 33 -10.87 22.91 -7.31
CA ALA A 33 -10.79 21.47 -7.16
C ALA A 33 -10.34 20.78 -8.46
N GLU A 34 -10.49 21.45 -9.61
CA GLU A 34 -10.10 20.93 -10.94
C GLU A 34 -8.58 21.02 -11.18
N ALA A 35 -7.84 21.78 -10.35
CA ALA A 35 -6.41 22.03 -10.55
C ALA A 35 -5.56 21.90 -9.26
N PRO A 36 -5.64 20.77 -8.52
CA PRO A 36 -5.04 20.66 -7.20
C PRO A 36 -3.50 20.74 -7.20
N ALA A 37 -2.81 20.22 -8.22
CA ALA A 37 -1.35 20.26 -8.30
C ALA A 37 -0.82 21.71 -8.25
N SER A 38 -1.43 22.62 -9.02
CA SER A 38 -1.04 24.03 -9.05
C SER A 38 -1.14 24.75 -7.69
N ILE A 39 -1.92 24.20 -6.75
CA ILE A 39 -2.11 24.74 -5.41
C ILE A 39 -1.09 24.13 -4.43
N VAL A 40 -0.79 22.84 -4.57
CA VAL A 40 0.13 22.14 -3.65
C VAL A 40 1.60 22.31 -4.03
N GLU A 41 1.94 22.43 -5.32
CA GLU A 41 3.32 22.57 -5.81
C GLU A 41 4.10 23.70 -5.10
N PRO A 42 3.56 24.92 -4.91
CA PRO A 42 4.29 26.00 -4.22
C PRO A 42 4.52 25.75 -2.72
N LEU A 43 3.82 24.77 -2.12
CA LEU A 43 3.96 24.38 -0.72
C LEU A 43 5.01 23.28 -0.52
N LEU A 44 5.47 22.65 -1.61
CA LEU A 44 6.48 21.60 -1.55
C LEU A 44 7.85 22.20 -1.26
N ILE A 45 8.63 21.50 -0.44
CA ILE A 45 10.00 21.86 -0.15
C ILE A 45 10.88 21.29 -1.26
N SER A 46 11.64 22.15 -1.93
CA SER A 46 12.60 21.75 -2.96
C SER A 46 13.54 20.66 -2.45
N ASP A 47 13.87 19.72 -3.32
CA ASP A 47 14.85 18.65 -3.08
C ASP A 47 14.47 17.62 -1.99
N LEU A 48 13.22 17.65 -1.49
CA LEU A 48 12.66 16.60 -0.65
C LEU A 48 11.69 15.72 -1.43
N PRO A 49 11.65 14.41 -1.13
CA PRO A 49 10.71 13.50 -1.76
C PRO A 49 9.27 13.81 -1.35
N VAL A 50 8.36 13.72 -2.32
CA VAL A 50 6.93 14.01 -2.18
C VAL A 50 6.16 12.71 -2.10
N PHE A 51 5.44 12.52 -0.99
CA PHE A 51 4.58 11.37 -0.76
C PHE A 51 3.11 11.77 -0.83
N LEU A 52 2.34 11.12 -1.69
CA LEU A 52 0.89 11.29 -1.77
C LEU A 52 0.21 10.09 -1.14
N ARG A 53 -0.50 10.32 -0.03
CA ARG A 53 -1.43 9.32 0.49
C ARG A 53 -2.83 9.60 -0.02
N TRP A 54 -3.40 8.66 -0.77
CA TRP A 54 -4.81 8.71 -1.15
C TRP A 54 -5.65 7.88 -0.18
N ARG A 55 -6.76 8.44 0.31
CA ARG A 55 -7.70 7.75 1.20
C ARG A 55 -8.87 7.19 0.38
N GLY A 56 -9.22 5.93 0.60
CA GLY A 56 -10.18 5.20 -0.23
C GLY A 56 -9.60 4.79 -1.59
N GLU A 57 -10.49 4.36 -2.48
CA GLU A 57 -10.13 4.07 -3.87
C GLU A 57 -9.80 5.37 -4.63
N PRO A 58 -8.61 5.48 -5.26
CA PRO A 58 -8.28 6.59 -6.13
C PRO A 58 -9.28 6.74 -7.28
N PRO A 59 -9.66 7.97 -7.67
CA PRO A 59 -10.56 8.21 -8.79
C PRO A 59 -9.78 8.01 -10.10
N TRP A 60 -9.64 6.75 -10.51
CA TRP A 60 -8.79 6.34 -11.62
C TRP A 60 -9.07 7.15 -12.90
N GLY A 61 -8.02 7.74 -13.48
CA GLY A 61 -8.11 8.56 -14.69
C GLY A 61 -8.72 9.94 -14.51
N ALA A 62 -9.14 10.33 -13.30
CA ALA A 62 -9.62 11.68 -13.04
C ALA A 62 -8.45 12.69 -13.08
N PRO A 63 -8.64 13.88 -13.68
CA PRO A 63 -7.58 14.88 -13.82
C PRO A 63 -6.90 15.26 -12.51
N GLU A 64 -7.62 15.24 -11.39
CA GLU A 64 -7.13 15.60 -10.07
C GLU A 64 -6.09 14.60 -9.56
N LEU A 65 -6.36 13.30 -9.74
CA LEU A 65 -5.42 12.23 -9.42
C LEU A 65 -4.18 12.33 -10.31
N GLU A 66 -4.39 12.48 -11.61
CA GLU A 66 -3.33 12.57 -12.62
C GLU A 66 -2.35 13.72 -12.36
N GLN A 67 -2.91 14.88 -12.00
CA GLN A 67 -2.14 16.06 -11.62
C GLN A 67 -1.31 15.82 -10.35
N LEU A 68 -1.93 15.27 -9.30
CA LEU A 68 -1.23 15.03 -8.02
C LEU A 68 -0.16 13.96 -8.16
N VAL A 69 -0.42 12.88 -8.90
CA VAL A 69 0.58 11.85 -9.22
C VAL A 69 1.75 12.47 -10.01
N GLY A 70 1.50 13.43 -10.89
CA GLY A 70 2.53 14.10 -11.69
C GLY A 70 3.55 14.91 -10.89
N VAL A 71 3.25 15.25 -9.64
CA VAL A 71 4.13 16.03 -8.74
C VAL A 71 4.61 15.21 -7.54
N THR A 72 4.38 13.90 -7.56
CA THR A 72 4.61 12.98 -6.45
C THR A 72 5.69 11.96 -6.80
N ASP A 73 6.60 11.68 -5.86
CA ASP A 73 7.59 10.61 -6.01
C ASP A 73 7.02 9.24 -5.63
N ARG A 74 6.19 9.18 -4.57
CA ARG A 74 5.49 7.95 -4.13
C ARG A 74 4.00 8.14 -3.87
N LEU A 75 3.17 7.32 -4.51
CA LEU A 75 1.76 7.11 -4.15
C LEU A 75 1.62 6.03 -3.08
N ILE A 76 0.96 6.35 -1.97
CA ILE A 76 0.62 5.42 -0.88
C ILE A 76 -0.90 5.22 -0.88
N VAL A 77 -1.34 3.98 -1.04
CA VAL A 77 -2.74 3.58 -0.92
C VAL A 77 -2.94 2.63 0.26
N ASP A 78 -4.19 2.39 0.64
CA ASP A 78 -4.56 1.25 1.48
C ASP A 78 -5.68 0.51 0.77
N SER A 79 -5.36 -0.58 0.07
CA SER A 79 -6.38 -1.32 -0.69
C SER A 79 -7.40 -2.04 0.18
N THR A 80 -7.23 -2.05 1.51
CA THR A 80 -8.32 -2.44 2.42
C THR A 80 -9.47 -1.42 2.46
N GLU A 81 -9.27 -0.21 1.94
CA GLU A 81 -10.29 0.85 1.84
C GLU A 81 -11.07 0.80 0.52
N TRP A 82 -10.86 -0.23 -0.31
CA TRP A 82 -11.48 -0.38 -1.64
C TRP A 82 -12.57 -1.45 -1.59
N GLU A 83 -13.63 -1.28 -2.38
CA GLU A 83 -14.79 -2.18 -2.33
C GLU A 83 -14.58 -3.47 -3.15
N ASP A 84 -14.09 -3.35 -4.39
CA ASP A 84 -14.14 -4.44 -5.38
C ASP A 84 -12.76 -5.03 -5.72
N VAL A 85 -11.88 -5.22 -4.73
CA VAL A 85 -10.57 -5.88 -4.97
C VAL A 85 -10.79 -7.30 -5.56
N PRO A 86 -10.15 -7.65 -6.70
CA PRO A 86 -8.93 -7.06 -7.27
C PRO A 86 -9.15 -6.14 -8.48
N ASP A 87 -10.39 -5.77 -8.82
CA ASP A 87 -10.73 -5.03 -10.03
C ASP A 87 -9.99 -3.68 -10.20
N PRO A 88 -9.68 -2.93 -9.12
CA PRO A 88 -8.89 -1.69 -9.23
C PRO A 88 -7.39 -1.89 -9.49
N TYR A 89 -6.83 -3.08 -9.24
CA TYR A 89 -5.38 -3.32 -9.36
C TYR A 89 -4.78 -3.06 -10.74
N PRO A 90 -5.44 -3.35 -11.88
CA PRO A 90 -4.91 -2.99 -13.19
C PRO A 90 -4.79 -1.47 -13.37
N ARG A 91 -5.72 -0.69 -12.80
CA ARG A 91 -5.66 0.78 -12.83
C ARG A 91 -4.52 1.32 -11.98
N LEU A 92 -4.29 0.74 -10.80
CA LEU A 92 -3.10 1.07 -10.02
C LEU A 92 -1.82 0.74 -10.80
N ALA A 93 -1.77 -0.41 -11.46
CA ALA A 93 -0.59 -0.85 -12.21
C ALA A 93 -0.23 0.07 -13.39
N GLU A 94 -1.21 0.78 -13.98
CA GLU A 94 -0.98 1.82 -14.98
C GLU A 94 -0.12 3.00 -14.43
N LEU A 95 -0.06 3.19 -13.11
CA LEU A 95 0.71 4.26 -12.46
C LEU A 95 2.15 3.88 -12.09
N PHE A 96 2.49 2.59 -12.01
CA PHE A 96 3.84 2.13 -11.62
C PHE A 96 4.98 2.73 -12.44
N PRO A 97 4.86 2.93 -13.77
CA PRO A 97 5.92 3.57 -14.55
C PRO A 97 6.11 5.07 -14.27
N ARG A 98 5.18 5.70 -13.53
CA ARG A 98 5.10 7.15 -13.36
C ARG A 98 5.50 7.62 -11.97
N CYS A 99 5.18 6.84 -10.94
CA CYS A 99 5.60 7.09 -9.56
C CYS A 99 5.78 5.76 -8.82
N ALA A 100 6.66 5.76 -7.81
CA ALA A 100 6.74 4.62 -6.92
C ALA A 100 5.38 4.43 -6.23
N SER A 101 4.97 3.18 -6.01
CA SER A 101 3.69 2.89 -5.36
C SER A 101 3.88 1.97 -4.16
N SER A 102 3.10 2.23 -3.12
CA SER A 102 3.03 1.42 -1.90
C SER A 102 1.59 1.17 -1.51
N ASP A 103 1.37 0.05 -0.85
CA ASP A 103 0.07 -0.30 -0.28
C ASP A 103 0.22 -0.74 1.17
N ILE A 104 -0.52 -0.11 2.06
CA ILE A 104 -0.54 -0.44 3.48
C ILE A 104 -1.03 -1.89 3.68
N ALA A 105 -1.98 -2.36 2.86
CA ALA A 105 -2.42 -3.76 2.88
C ALA A 105 -1.26 -4.71 2.59
N TRP A 106 -0.42 -4.38 1.60
CA TRP A 106 0.79 -5.13 1.24
C TRP A 106 1.82 -5.14 2.37
N ALA A 107 2.10 -3.98 2.98
CA ALA A 107 3.02 -3.86 4.09
C ALA A 107 2.63 -4.80 5.25
N ARG A 108 1.32 -4.86 5.58
CA ARG A 108 0.77 -5.75 6.63
C ARG A 108 0.92 -7.24 6.34
N THR A 109 1.27 -7.64 5.11
CA THR A 109 1.54 -9.06 4.77
C THR A 109 2.99 -9.49 4.97
N SER A 110 3.91 -8.58 5.30
CA SER A 110 5.36 -8.83 5.33
C SER A 110 5.75 -10.08 6.12
N ARG A 111 5.30 -10.20 7.39
CA ARG A 111 5.58 -11.36 8.26
C ARG A 111 5.13 -12.69 7.65
N TRP A 112 3.99 -12.69 6.96
CA TRP A 112 3.47 -13.89 6.32
C TRP A 112 4.28 -14.23 5.07
N ARG A 113 4.64 -13.25 4.25
CA ARG A 113 5.50 -13.48 3.07
C ARG A 113 6.87 -14.01 3.46
N GLU A 114 7.49 -13.44 4.50
CA GLU A 114 8.76 -13.92 5.04
C GLU A 114 8.65 -15.37 5.54
N HIS A 115 7.61 -15.67 6.34
CA HIS A 115 7.41 -17.02 6.86
C HIS A 115 7.14 -18.05 5.75
N LEU A 116 6.26 -17.73 4.80
CA LEU A 116 5.97 -18.59 3.64
C LEU A 116 7.22 -18.84 2.79
N ALA A 117 8.08 -17.84 2.62
CA ALA A 117 9.34 -18.00 1.89
C ALA A 117 10.27 -19.04 2.55
N THR A 118 10.24 -19.19 3.88
CA THR A 118 11.02 -20.22 4.59
C THR A 118 10.59 -21.65 4.29
N LEU A 119 9.36 -21.83 3.79
CA LEU A 119 8.84 -23.15 3.42
C LEU A 119 9.37 -23.63 2.06
N TRP A 120 10.09 -22.79 1.31
CA TRP A 120 10.74 -23.19 0.07
C TRP A 120 11.81 -24.27 0.31
N PRO A 121 11.91 -25.32 -0.52
CA PRO A 121 11.18 -25.57 -1.77
C PRO A 121 9.84 -26.32 -1.63
N GLY A 122 9.37 -26.59 -0.40
CA GLY A 122 8.17 -27.41 -0.15
C GLY A 122 6.86 -26.83 -0.71
N ILE A 123 6.81 -25.52 -0.98
CA ILE A 123 5.64 -24.84 -1.54
C ILE A 123 5.68 -24.68 -3.07
N ALA A 124 6.67 -25.27 -3.75
CA ALA A 124 6.88 -25.09 -5.19
C ALA A 124 5.69 -25.53 -6.06
N GLU A 125 4.93 -26.54 -5.60
CA GLU A 125 3.81 -27.13 -6.33
C GLU A 125 2.44 -26.80 -5.72
N VAL A 126 2.37 -25.77 -4.86
CA VAL A 126 1.10 -25.35 -4.25
C VAL A 126 0.09 -24.98 -5.32
N ARG A 127 -1.17 -25.42 -5.15
CA ARG A 127 -2.26 -25.18 -6.09
C ARG A 127 -3.33 -24.27 -5.54
N THR A 128 -3.49 -24.25 -4.22
CA THR A 128 -4.49 -23.42 -3.56
C THR A 128 -3.86 -22.71 -2.37
N VAL A 129 -4.13 -21.41 -2.27
CA VAL A 129 -3.88 -20.63 -1.06
C VAL A 129 -5.22 -20.22 -0.45
N ARG A 130 -5.45 -20.57 0.80
CA ARG A 130 -6.56 -20.03 1.58
C ARG A 130 -6.02 -18.94 2.49
N VAL A 131 -6.62 -17.75 2.44
CA VAL A 131 -6.24 -16.62 3.30
C VAL A 131 -7.41 -16.22 4.16
N ARG A 132 -7.19 -16.20 5.48
CA ARG A 132 -8.11 -15.61 6.44
C ARG A 132 -7.67 -14.19 6.75
N GLY A 133 -8.34 -13.20 6.16
CA GLY A 133 -7.91 -11.79 6.23
C GLY A 133 -8.79 -10.85 5.42
N THR A 134 -8.32 -9.62 5.20
CA THR A 134 -8.99 -8.68 4.31
C THR A 134 -8.89 -9.16 2.85
N THR A 135 -9.84 -8.75 2.00
CA THR A 135 -9.84 -9.10 0.57
C THR A 135 -8.55 -8.67 -0.12
N ALA A 136 -8.06 -7.46 0.17
CA ALA A 136 -6.77 -6.95 -0.27
C ALA A 136 -5.59 -7.87 0.09
N GLN A 137 -5.46 -8.24 1.37
CA GLN A 137 -4.37 -9.11 1.81
C GLN A 137 -4.44 -10.49 1.16
N ALA A 138 -5.64 -11.03 0.97
CA ALA A 138 -5.86 -12.31 0.31
C ALA A 138 -5.37 -12.30 -1.14
N TRP A 139 -5.79 -11.31 -1.93
CA TRP A 139 -5.37 -11.16 -3.33
C TRP A 139 -3.89 -10.84 -3.47
N LEU A 140 -3.33 -9.98 -2.61
CA LEU A 140 -1.92 -9.62 -2.66
C LEU A 140 -1.01 -10.81 -2.30
N LEU A 141 -1.38 -11.63 -1.30
CA LEU A 141 -0.63 -12.85 -0.98
C LEU A 141 -0.72 -13.90 -2.10
N CYS A 142 -1.90 -14.07 -2.70
CA CYS A 142 -2.07 -14.95 -3.84
C CYS A 142 -1.24 -14.48 -5.04
N GLY A 143 -1.34 -13.20 -5.40
CA GLY A 143 -0.54 -12.57 -6.45
C GLY A 143 0.96 -12.69 -6.20
N TRP A 144 1.41 -12.51 -4.95
CA TRP A 144 2.81 -12.72 -4.58
C TRP A 144 3.26 -14.18 -4.82
N LEU A 145 2.49 -15.17 -4.37
CA LEU A 145 2.80 -16.58 -4.63
C LEU A 145 2.83 -16.89 -6.12
N ARG A 146 1.81 -16.47 -6.89
CA ARG A 146 1.75 -16.64 -8.35
C ARG A 146 2.98 -16.05 -9.03
N SER A 147 3.37 -14.84 -8.64
CA SER A 147 4.55 -14.14 -9.15
C SER A 147 5.86 -14.85 -8.82
N ARG A 148 6.06 -15.24 -7.56
CA ARG A 148 7.32 -15.86 -7.11
C ARG A 148 7.49 -17.29 -7.63
N LEU A 149 6.38 -18.04 -7.76
CA LEU A 149 6.37 -19.41 -8.26
C LEU A 149 6.23 -19.48 -9.79
N GLN A 150 5.94 -18.36 -10.46
CA GLN A 150 5.65 -18.31 -11.90
C GLN A 150 4.47 -19.21 -12.30
N ARG A 151 3.42 -19.20 -11.47
CA ARG A 151 2.25 -20.08 -11.57
C ARG A 151 0.98 -19.28 -11.39
N ASN A 152 0.35 -18.85 -12.49
CA ASN A 152 -0.90 -18.07 -12.44
C ASN A 152 -2.13 -18.92 -12.10
N ASP A 153 -1.99 -20.25 -12.10
CA ASP A 153 -3.06 -21.22 -11.84
C ASP A 153 -3.32 -21.48 -10.34
N ILE A 154 -2.58 -20.83 -9.44
CA ILE A 154 -2.82 -20.94 -7.99
C ILE A 154 -4.19 -20.32 -7.67
N ALA A 155 -5.12 -21.13 -7.16
CA ALA A 155 -6.44 -20.71 -6.75
C ALA A 155 -6.40 -19.97 -5.41
N LEU A 156 -7.18 -18.89 -5.30
CA LEU A 156 -7.43 -18.19 -4.05
C LEU A 156 -8.74 -18.67 -3.43
N GLU A 157 -8.68 -19.06 -2.17
CA GLU A 157 -9.84 -19.21 -1.30
C GLU A 157 -9.79 -18.13 -0.22
N HIS A 158 -10.80 -17.26 -0.16
CA HIS A 158 -10.83 -16.16 0.80
C HIS A 158 -11.79 -16.46 1.95
N ASP A 159 -11.29 -16.36 3.19
CA ASP A 159 -12.05 -16.41 4.44
C ASP A 159 -12.03 -15.00 5.07
N PRO A 160 -13.12 -14.22 5.04
CA PRO A 160 -13.10 -12.82 5.45
C PRO A 160 -12.76 -12.62 6.95
N ALA A 161 -11.84 -11.70 7.23
CA ALA A 161 -11.55 -11.21 8.58
C ALA A 161 -11.07 -9.74 8.55
N GLU A 162 -11.12 -9.05 9.70
CA GLU A 162 -10.68 -7.65 9.81
C GLU A 162 -9.16 -7.50 9.69
N THR A 163 -8.40 -8.54 10.04
CA THR A 163 -6.94 -8.58 9.98
C THR A 163 -6.46 -9.91 9.40
N LEU A 164 -5.19 -9.95 8.96
CA LEU A 164 -4.58 -11.17 8.43
C LEU A 164 -4.27 -12.17 9.55
N GLU A 165 -5.19 -13.10 9.75
CA GLU A 165 -5.21 -14.06 10.87
C GLU A 165 -4.62 -15.42 10.50
N GLY A 166 -4.66 -15.82 9.22
CA GLY A 166 -4.22 -17.16 8.83
C GLY A 166 -3.98 -17.35 7.34
N VAL A 167 -3.10 -18.31 7.02
CA VAL A 167 -2.86 -18.80 5.67
C VAL A 167 -2.85 -20.34 5.70
N ALA A 168 -3.45 -20.98 4.71
CA ALA A 168 -3.32 -22.42 4.47
C ALA A 168 -2.91 -22.66 3.01
N LEU A 169 -2.10 -23.69 2.78
CA LEU A 169 -1.61 -24.10 1.46
C LEU A 169 -2.13 -25.52 1.19
N ASP A 170 -2.82 -25.71 0.06
CA ASP A 170 -3.44 -26.99 -0.32
C ASP A 170 -4.30 -27.63 0.79
N GLY A 171 -4.95 -26.80 1.61
CA GLY A 171 -5.82 -27.23 2.72
C GLY A 171 -5.10 -27.38 4.07
N GLU A 172 -3.78 -27.36 4.10
CA GLU A 172 -2.98 -27.47 5.33
C GLU A 172 -2.66 -26.08 5.91
N ALA A 173 -3.00 -25.87 7.18
CA ALA A 173 -2.76 -24.60 7.85
C ALA A 173 -1.25 -24.35 8.05
N VAL A 174 -0.79 -23.16 7.66
CA VAL A 174 0.58 -22.71 7.92
C VAL A 174 0.64 -22.18 9.36
N PRO A 175 1.67 -22.55 10.15
CA PRO A 175 1.88 -21.98 11.48
C PRO A 175 1.93 -20.45 11.46
N LEU A 176 1.51 -19.82 12.56
CA LEU A 176 1.55 -18.36 12.65
C LEU A 176 3.00 -17.86 12.54
N PRO A 177 3.26 -16.80 11.76
CA PRO A 177 4.57 -16.17 11.71
C PRO A 177 4.98 -15.69 13.11
N PRO A 178 6.28 -15.76 13.45
CA PRO A 178 6.78 -15.18 14.68
C PRO A 178 6.56 -13.66 14.72
N GLY A 179 6.50 -13.11 15.93
CA GLY A 179 6.32 -11.68 16.16
C GLY A 179 4.87 -11.19 16.02
N ASP A 180 4.65 -9.96 16.46
CA ASP A 180 3.35 -9.30 16.36
C ASP A 180 3.18 -8.63 14.99
N PRO A 181 1.94 -8.47 14.49
CA PRO A 181 1.67 -7.61 13.35
C PRO A 181 2.20 -6.19 13.58
N PRO A 182 2.70 -5.49 12.54
CA PRO A 182 3.15 -4.11 12.69
C PRO A 182 2.00 -3.20 13.13
N ALA A 183 2.30 -2.19 13.95
CA ALA A 183 1.28 -1.24 14.37
C ALA A 183 0.82 -0.38 13.17
N PRO A 184 -0.43 0.13 13.18
CA PRO A 184 -0.92 0.99 12.10
C PRO A 184 -0.11 2.26 11.84
N SER A 185 0.56 2.79 12.87
CA SER A 185 1.48 3.93 12.74
C SER A 185 2.77 3.57 12.01
N ASP A 186 3.27 2.37 12.27
CA ASP A 186 4.57 1.91 11.80
C ASP A 186 4.50 1.64 10.30
N VAL A 187 3.40 1.04 9.82
CA VAL A 187 3.23 0.77 8.38
C VAL A 187 3.26 2.03 7.54
N LEU A 188 2.63 3.13 7.96
CA LEU A 188 2.71 4.38 7.19
C LEU A 188 4.11 5.01 7.30
N SER A 189 4.71 4.96 8.49
CA SER A 189 6.06 5.51 8.71
C SER A 189 7.11 4.79 7.88
N ASP A 190 7.05 3.46 7.81
CA ASP A 190 7.95 2.62 7.00
C ASP A 190 7.84 2.96 5.50
N GLU A 191 6.64 3.27 5.01
CA GLU A 191 6.47 3.66 3.60
C GLU A 191 7.10 5.04 3.30
N LEU A 192 7.18 5.94 4.29
CA LEU A 192 7.84 7.24 4.15
C LEU A 192 9.38 7.13 4.11
N GLU A 193 9.95 5.97 4.49
CA GLU A 193 11.39 5.70 4.40
C GLU A 193 11.78 5.01 3.07
N ARG A 194 10.81 4.68 2.21
CA ARG A 194 11.05 4.01 0.93
C ARG A 194 11.03 5.00 -0.22
N PHE A 195 12.15 5.14 -0.92
CA PHE A 195 12.29 6.08 -2.05
C PHE A 195 12.29 5.42 -3.44
N THR A 196 12.36 4.09 -3.51
CA THR A 196 12.42 3.35 -4.77
C THR A 196 11.17 2.50 -5.00
N PRO A 197 10.78 2.22 -6.26
CA PRO A 197 9.71 1.27 -6.56
C PRO A 197 9.94 -0.10 -5.89
N ASP A 198 8.85 -0.80 -5.54
CA ASP A 198 8.88 -2.16 -5.00
C ASP A 198 8.49 -3.16 -6.10
N PRO A 199 9.46 -3.75 -6.83
CA PRO A 199 9.16 -4.67 -7.93
C PRO A 199 8.49 -5.97 -7.47
N VAL A 200 8.57 -6.32 -6.18
CA VAL A 200 7.87 -7.50 -5.64
C VAL A 200 6.41 -7.17 -5.44
N TYR A 201 6.10 -5.98 -4.92
CA TYR A 201 4.73 -5.47 -4.82
C TYR A 201 4.09 -5.33 -6.21
N GLU A 202 4.75 -4.66 -7.14
CA GLU A 202 4.21 -4.45 -8.49
C GLU A 202 3.90 -5.78 -9.18
N ALA A 203 4.80 -6.75 -9.08
CA ALA A 203 4.59 -8.07 -9.65
C ALA A 203 3.48 -8.86 -8.95
N ALA A 204 3.25 -8.65 -7.64
CA ALA A 204 2.14 -9.24 -6.92
C ALA A 204 0.80 -8.65 -7.36
N VAL A 205 0.70 -7.33 -7.52
CA VAL A 205 -0.49 -6.64 -8.04
C VAL A 205 -0.85 -7.13 -9.44
N LEU A 206 0.15 -7.22 -10.33
CA LEU A 206 -0.04 -7.73 -11.69
C LEU A 206 -0.48 -9.20 -11.71
N ALA A 207 0.09 -10.05 -10.85
CA ALA A 207 -0.26 -11.48 -10.81
C ALA A 207 -1.56 -11.78 -10.05
N ALA A 208 -2.05 -10.85 -9.21
CA ALA A 208 -3.34 -10.98 -8.54
C ALA A 208 -4.50 -10.93 -9.55
N THR A 209 -4.32 -10.25 -10.68
CA THR A 209 -5.33 -10.03 -11.73
C THR A 209 -5.09 -10.83 -13.01
N ALA A 210 -4.06 -11.69 -13.01
CA ALA A 210 -3.64 -12.52 -14.15
C ALA A 210 -4.41 -13.83 -14.31
#